data_AF-A0A392QUY4-F1
#
_entry.id   AF-A0A392QUY4-F1
#
_cell.length_a   1.000
_cell.length_b   1.000
_cell.length_c   1.000
_cell.angle_alpha   90.00
_cell.angle_beta   90.00
_cell.angle_gamma   90.00
#
_symmetry.space_group_name_H-M   'P 1'
#
loop_
_entity.id
_entity.type
_entity.pdbx_description
1 polymer ?
#
loop_
_entity_poly.entity_id
_entity_poly.type
_entity_poly.pdbx_seq_one_letter_code
_entity_poly.pdbx_strand_id
1 'polypeptide(L)'
;MLLLGRPDNIKRNSRGQFWISVNSFIGSPRSPRRATLPAGVRVTENGLVLQVVSLASEYGTDAASEVQEYNGTLYGGSLLASYASIFTP
;
A
#
# COMPACT_ATOMS: atom_id res chain seq x y z
N MET A 1 -12.80 -11.08 7.27
CA MET A 1 -12.30 -11.02 5.87
C MET A 1 -10.80 -11.33 5.87
N LEU A 2 -10.28 -11.98 4.83
CA LEU A 2 -8.84 -12.12 4.61
C LEU A 2 -8.40 -11.12 3.54
N LEU A 3 -7.38 -10.30 3.81
CA LEU A 3 -6.77 -9.42 2.81
C LEU A 3 -5.60 -10.17 2.15
N LEU A 4 -5.73 -10.48 0.87
CA LEU A 4 -4.71 -11.20 0.11
C LEU A 4 -3.50 -10.30 -0.17
N GLY A 5 -2.32 -10.92 -0.33
CA GLY A 5 -1.04 -10.23 -0.56
C GLY A 5 -0.12 -10.30 0.65
N ARG A 6 0.83 -9.36 0.75
CA ARG A 6 1.72 -9.22 1.92
C ARG A 6 1.48 -7.85 2.55
N PRO A 7 0.57 -7.76 3.55
CA PRO A 7 0.35 -6.52 4.26
C PRO A 7 1.60 -6.10 5.05
N ASP A 8 1.80 -4.80 5.17
CA ASP A 8 2.85 -4.16 5.95
C ASP A 8 2.18 -3.22 6.98
N ASN A 9 2.56 -1.93 7.06
CA ASN A 9 1.96 -1.02 8.03
C ASN A 9 0.47 -0.75 7.80
N ILE A 10 -0.23 -0.53 8.92
CA ILE A 10 -1.63 -0.11 8.99
C ILE A 10 -1.70 1.27 9.64
N LYS A 11 -2.38 2.23 9.00
CA LYS A 11 -2.56 3.60 9.51
C LYS A 11 -4.01 4.01 9.49
N ARG A 12 -4.49 4.57 10.60
CA ARG A 12 -5.86 5.08 10.73
C ARG A 12 -5.96 6.50 10.15
N ASN A 13 -7.03 6.81 9.43
CA ASN A 13 -7.34 8.16 8.98
C ASN A 13 -8.32 8.89 9.94
N SER A 14 -8.62 10.15 9.66
CA SER A 14 -9.51 10.99 10.49
C SER A 14 -10.97 10.50 10.55
N ARG A 15 -11.40 9.67 9.59
CA ARG A 15 -12.74 9.05 9.55
C ARG A 15 -12.79 7.71 10.29
N GLY A 16 -11.69 7.30 10.91
CA GLY A 16 -11.57 6.03 11.61
C GLY A 16 -11.44 4.79 10.73
N GLN A 17 -11.21 4.99 9.43
CA GLN A 17 -10.89 3.93 8.47
C GLN A 17 -9.39 3.64 8.53
N PHE A 18 -8.97 2.51 7.97
CA PHE A 18 -7.58 2.07 7.99
C PHE A 18 -7.04 1.97 6.57
N TRP A 19 -5.88 2.55 6.33
CA TRP A 19 -5.06 2.27 5.17
C TRP A 19 -4.05 1.18 5.51
N ILE A 20 -3.95 0.19 4.63
CA ILE A 20 -3.04 -0.95 4.75
C ILE A 20 -2.15 -0.93 3.52
N SER A 21 -0.83 -0.86 3.70
CA SER A 21 0.10 -1.12 2.59
C SER A 21 0.11 -2.61 2.30
N VAL A 22 -0.07 -3.01 1.04
CA VAL A 22 -0.12 -4.41 0.62
C VAL A 22 0.79 -4.61 -0.60
N ASN A 23 1.73 -5.53 -0.46
CA ASN A 23 2.66 -5.88 -1.53
C ASN A 23 2.33 -7.26 -2.12
N SER A 24 1.91 -7.31 -3.38
CA SER A 24 1.67 -8.57 -4.07
C SER A 24 2.88 -8.94 -4.92
N PHE A 25 3.38 -10.16 -4.80
CA PHE A 25 4.47 -10.61 -5.67
C PHE A 25 3.96 -10.95 -7.06
N ILE A 26 4.70 -10.48 -8.07
CA ILE A 26 4.50 -10.85 -9.46
C ILE A 26 5.72 -11.59 -9.99
N GLY A 27 5.46 -12.58 -10.86
CA GLY A 27 6.48 -13.39 -11.50
C GLY A 27 6.77 -14.71 -10.78
N SER A 28 7.78 -15.42 -11.28
CA SER A 28 8.14 -16.75 -10.79
C SER A 28 8.73 -16.70 -9.38
N PRO A 29 8.35 -17.61 -8.46
CA PRO A 29 8.95 -17.72 -7.13
C PRO A 29 10.47 -17.94 -7.13
N ARG A 30 11.01 -18.39 -8.28
CA ARG A 30 12.44 -18.66 -8.52
C ARG A 30 13.21 -17.43 -9.02
N SER A 31 12.55 -16.31 -9.29
CA SER A 31 13.23 -15.09 -9.73
C SER A 31 14.02 -14.48 -8.56
N PRO A 32 15.31 -14.13 -8.76
CA PRO A 32 16.13 -13.50 -7.72
C PRO A 32 15.67 -12.08 -7.38
N ARG A 33 15.04 -11.38 -8.32
CA ARG A 33 14.29 -10.14 -8.05
C ARG A 33 12.80 -10.46 -8.03
N ARG A 34 12.19 -10.40 -6.84
CA ARG A 34 10.73 -10.47 -6.69
C ARG A 34 10.17 -9.09 -6.96
N ALA A 35 9.64 -8.87 -8.16
CA ALA A 35 8.89 -7.66 -8.45
C ALA A 35 7.61 -7.66 -7.61
N THR A 36 7.26 -6.49 -7.07
CA THR A 36 6.03 -6.31 -6.30
C THR A 36 5.05 -5.44 -7.07
N LEU A 37 3.76 -5.65 -6.84
CA LEU A 37 2.69 -4.71 -7.13
C LEU A 37 2.26 -4.13 -5.78
N PRO A 38 2.81 -2.96 -5.38
CA PRO A 38 2.44 -2.31 -4.14
C PRO A 38 1.08 -1.62 -4.31
N ALA A 39 0.24 -1.70 -3.28
CA ALA A 39 -1.07 -1.07 -3.24
C ALA A 39 -1.40 -0.55 -1.84
N GLY A 40 -2.14 0.55 -1.78
CA GLY A 40 -2.83 0.99 -0.57
C GLY A 40 -4.27 0.49 -0.57
N VAL A 41 -4.68 -0.17 0.51
CA VAL A 41 -6.05 -0.65 0.67
C VAL A 41 -6.71 0.08 1.84
N ARG A 42 -7.80 0.81 1.57
CA ARG A 42 -8.59 1.47 2.59
C ARG A 42 -9.75 0.57 3.02
N VAL A 43 -9.86 0.32 4.32
CA VAL A 43 -10.90 -0.53 4.91
C VAL A 43 -11.63 0.16 6.05
N THR A 44 -12.88 -0.25 6.30
CA THR A 44 -13.63 0.12 7.51
C THR A 44 -13.12 -0.64 8.73
N GLU A 45 -13.54 -0.24 9.94
CA GLU A 45 -13.33 -1.00 11.17
C GLU A 45 -13.88 -2.44 11.13
N ASN A 46 -14.98 -2.66 10.39
CA ASN A 46 -15.57 -3.98 10.19
C ASN A 46 -14.89 -4.82 9.09
N GLY A 47 -13.78 -4.34 8.54
CA GLY A 47 -13.02 -5.03 7.49
C GLY A 47 -13.63 -5.00 6.10
N LEU A 48 -14.53 -4.06 5.79
CA LEU A 48 -15.02 -3.84 4.42
C LEU A 48 -14.01 -3.00 3.64
N VAL A 49 -13.63 -3.44 2.43
CA VAL A 49 -12.78 -2.66 1.53
C VAL A 49 -13.59 -1.52 0.91
N LEU A 50 -13.08 -0.30 1.08
CA LEU A 50 -13.67 0.92 0.52
C LEU A 50 -12.93 1.38 -0.74
N GLN A 51 -11.61 1.15 -0.79
CA GLN A 51 -10.77 1.63 -1.89
C GLN A 51 -9.51 0.80 -2.00
N VAL A 52 -9.03 0.62 -3.23
CA VAL A 52 -7.70 0.10 -3.54
C VAL A 52 -7.03 1.11 -4.47
N VAL A 53 -5.81 1.52 -4.14
CA VAL A 53 -5.01 2.47 -4.91
C VAL A 53 -3.70 1.78 -5.28
N SER A 54 -3.34 1.81 -6.55
CA SER A 54 -2.03 1.32 -6.98
C SER A 54 -0.95 2.27 -6.50
N LEU A 55 0.10 1.74 -5.88
CA LEU A 55 1.31 2.50 -5.56
C LEU A 55 2.41 2.28 -6.60
N ALA A 56 2.12 1.55 -7.69
CA ALA A 56 3.09 1.28 -8.74
C ALA A 56 3.43 2.52 -9.57
N SER A 57 2.54 3.53 -9.65
CA SER A 57 2.89 4.84 -10.23
C SER A 57 3.95 5.56 -9.39
N GLU A 58 3.94 5.31 -8.08
CA GLU A 58 4.79 5.99 -7.11
C GLU A 58 6.12 5.27 -6.87
N TYR A 59 6.10 3.94 -6.83
CA TYR A 59 7.25 3.11 -6.48
C TYR A 59 7.64 2.08 -7.55
N GLY A 60 6.97 2.07 -8.69
CA GLY A 60 7.18 1.05 -9.72
C GLY A 60 6.92 -0.35 -9.16
N THR A 61 7.98 -1.15 -9.07
CA THR A 61 7.92 -2.53 -8.54
C THR A 61 8.49 -2.67 -7.14
N ASP A 62 8.94 -1.58 -6.53
CA ASP A 62 9.47 -1.58 -5.17
C ASP A 62 8.35 -1.70 -4.15
N ALA A 63 8.57 -2.47 -3.09
CA ALA A 63 7.58 -2.68 -2.06
C ALA A 63 7.32 -1.38 -1.29
N ALA A 64 6.05 -1.09 -1.01
CA ALA A 64 5.64 0.00 -0.13
C ALA A 64 5.55 -0.51 1.31
N SER A 65 6.15 0.21 2.24
CA SER A 65 6.08 -0.10 3.66
C SER A 65 4.86 0.57 4.31
N GLU A 66 4.44 1.71 3.80
CA GLU A 66 3.39 2.52 4.41
C GLU A 66 2.58 3.29 3.38
N VAL A 67 1.29 3.45 3.68
CA VAL A 67 0.40 4.43 3.05
C VAL A 67 -0.46 5.06 4.15
N GLN A 68 -0.40 6.38 4.27
CA GLN A 68 -1.14 7.13 5.29
C GLN A 68 -1.93 8.26 4.63
N GLU A 69 -3.19 8.43 5.02
CA GLU A 69 -4.00 9.56 4.58
C GLU A 69 -3.98 10.69 5.59
N TYR A 70 -3.75 11.91 5.10
CA TYR A 70 -3.94 13.13 5.86
C TYR A 70 -4.58 14.20 4.95
N ASN A 71 -5.73 14.71 5.35
CA ASN A 71 -6.50 15.74 4.63
C ASN A 71 -6.75 15.43 3.14
N GLY A 72 -7.07 14.17 2.81
CA GLY A 72 -7.35 13.73 1.43
C GLY A 72 -6.11 13.40 0.59
N THR A 73 -4.91 13.70 1.10
CA THR A 73 -3.64 13.35 0.46
C THR A 73 -3.10 12.05 1.03
N LEU A 74 -2.53 11.20 0.17
CA LEU A 74 -1.80 9.99 0.57
C LEU A 74 -0.31 10.25 0.64
N TYR A 75 0.29 9.75 1.71
CA TYR A 75 1.71 9.77 1.99
C TYR A 75 2.18 8.32 1.93
N GLY A 76 2.97 8.01 0.91
CA GLY A 76 3.62 6.72 0.74
C GLY A 76 5.00 6.71 1.38
N GLY A 77 5.37 5.57 1.96
CA GLY A 77 6.74 5.28 2.39
C GLY A 77 7.22 3.92 1.88
N SER A 78 8.51 3.82 1.55
CA SER A 78 9.16 2.58 1.17
C SER A 78 10.56 2.51 1.79
N LEU A 79 10.98 1.33 2.24
CA LEU A 79 12.36 1.05 2.63
C LEU A 79 13.31 0.89 1.44
N LEU A 80 12.78 0.71 0.23
CA LEU A 80 13.56 0.46 -0.99
C LEU A 80 13.69 1.71 -1.87
N ALA A 81 12.70 2.61 -1.83
CA ALA A 81 12.78 3.89 -2.51
C ALA A 81 13.62 4.91 -1.72
N SER A 82 14.35 5.79 -2.43
CA SER A 82 15.11 6.88 -1.82
C SER A 82 14.27 8.15 -1.58
N TYR A 83 12.94 8.03 -1.59
CA TYR A 83 11.99 9.13 -1.48
C TYR A 83 10.67 8.66 -0.86
N ALA A 84 9.94 9.62 -0.26
CA ALA A 84 8.54 9.46 0.06
C ALA A 84 7.69 9.96 -1.12
N SER A 85 6.54 9.34 -1.37
CA SER A 85 5.57 9.86 -2.35
C SER A 85 4.43 10.58 -1.64
N ILE A 86 3.96 11.67 -2.23
CA ILE A 86 2.83 12.47 -1.76
C ILE A 86 1.92 12.71 -2.96
N PHE A 87 0.73 12.14 -2.93
CA PHE A 87 -0.16 12.14 -4.09
C PHE A 87 -1.64 12.11 -3.67
N THR A 88 -2.51 12.54 -4.58
CA THR A 88 -3.96 12.45 -4.40
C THR A 88 -4.49 11.28 -5.21
N PRO A 89 -5.18 10.31 -4.59
CA PRO A 89 -5.66 9.09 -5.24
C PRO A 89 -6.92 9.28 -6.10
#